data_AF-A0A538CXU4-F1
#
_entry.id   AF-A0A538CXU4-F1
#
_cell.length_a   1.000
_cell.length_b   1.000
_cell.length_c   1.000
_cell.angle_alpha   90.00
_cell.angle_beta   90.00
_cell.angle_gamma   90.00
#
_symmetry.space_group_name_H-M   'P 1'
#
loop_
_entity.id
_entity.type
_entity.pdbx_description
1 polymer ?
#
loop_
_entity_poly.entity_id
_entity_poly.type
_entity_poly.pdbx_seq_one_letter_code
_entity_poly.pdbx_strand_id
1 'polypeptide(L)' 'EDCLAAGKHNWVHLRVCQTCGHVGCCDNSPGRHATGHFRSGGHPIIRSYEPGEDWYWCYRDDFAFELAGAPPAPSHP' A
#
# COMPACT_ATOMS: atom_id res chain seq x y z
N GLU A 1 -10.31 10.17 0.42
CA GLU A 1 -10.28 9.98 -1.04
C GLU A 1 -8.94 9.38 -1.43
N ASP A 2 -8.93 8.32 -2.23
CA ASP A 2 -7.71 7.70 -2.77
C ASP A 2 -6.90 8.68 -3.60
N CYS A 3 -5.56 8.51 -3.57
CA CYS A 3 -4.65 9.32 -4.39
C CYS A 3 -4.95 9.19 -5.89
N LEU A 4 -5.20 7.97 -6.37
CA LEU A 4 -5.55 7.70 -7.76
C LEU A 4 -6.92 8.29 -8.13
N ALA A 5 -7.92 8.15 -7.25
CA ALA A 5 -9.27 8.69 -7.49
C ALA A 5 -9.28 10.23 -7.51
N ALA A 6 -8.39 10.86 -6.76
CA ALA A 6 -8.25 12.32 -6.71
C ALA A 6 -7.42 12.90 -7.86
N GLY A 7 -6.88 12.08 -8.78
CA GLY A 7 -6.03 12.54 -9.88
C GLY A 7 -4.80 13.32 -9.42
N LYS A 8 -4.38 13.14 -8.17
CA LYS A 8 -3.11 13.69 -7.67
C LYS A 8 -1.99 12.84 -8.25
N HIS A 9 -0.77 13.35 -8.39
CA HIS A 9 0.39 12.57 -8.88
C HIS A 9 1.62 12.84 -8.00
N ASN A 10 1.42 13.46 -6.85
CA ASN A 10 2.49 13.91 -5.94
C ASN A 10 2.71 12.96 -4.76
N TRP A 11 2.28 11.70 -4.88
CA TRP A 11 2.67 10.67 -3.90
C TRP A 11 4.11 10.25 -4.15
N VAL A 12 4.75 9.76 -3.09
CA VAL A 12 6.09 9.19 -3.19
C VAL A 12 6.00 7.75 -3.69
N HIS A 13 5.18 6.93 -3.02
CA HIS A 13 4.94 5.52 -3.38
C HIS A 13 3.49 5.13 -3.10
N LEU A 14 2.97 4.16 -3.86
CA LEU A 14 1.66 3.55 -3.70
C LEU A 14 1.75 2.20 -2.98
N ARG A 15 0.68 1.89 -2.24
CA ARG A 15 0.52 0.65 -1.48
C ARG A 15 -0.86 0.07 -1.73
N VAL A 16 -0.94 -1.24 -1.93
CA VAL A 16 -2.21 -1.95 -2.16
C VAL A 16 -2.57 -2.84 -0.98
N CYS A 17 -3.78 -2.70 -0.48
CA CYS A 17 -4.33 -3.51 0.60
C CYS A 17 -4.56 -4.96 0.13
N GLN A 18 -4.00 -5.93 0.85
CA GLN A 18 -4.13 -7.35 0.50
C GLN A 18 -5.49 -7.96 0.92
N THR A 19 -6.31 -7.21 1.68
CA THR A 19 -7.65 -7.67 2.09
C THR A 19 -8.74 -7.23 1.12
N CYS A 20 -8.68 -6.00 0.62
CA CYS A 20 -9.76 -5.42 -0.19
C CYS A 20 -9.31 -4.75 -1.50
N GLY A 21 -8.01 -4.73 -1.81
CA GLY A 21 -7.47 -4.17 -3.05
C GLY A 21 -7.40 -2.64 -3.12
N HIS A 22 -7.74 -1.91 -2.05
CA HIS A 22 -7.63 -0.44 -1.99
C HIS A 22 -6.18 0.04 -2.17
N VAL A 23 -5.96 1.13 -2.91
CA VAL A 23 -4.62 1.66 -3.27
C VAL A 23 -4.38 3.03 -2.66
N GLY A 24 -3.66 3.06 -1.55
CA GLY A 24 -3.31 4.28 -0.83
C GLY A 24 -1.89 4.76 -1.11
N CYS A 25 -1.63 6.05 -0.94
CA CYS A 25 -0.26 6.55 -0.86
C CYS A 25 0.38 6.19 0.48
N CYS A 26 1.70 6.02 0.47
CA CYS A 26 2.49 5.67 1.64
C CYS A 26 2.51 6.78 2.72
N ASP A 27 3.06 6.46 3.89
CA ASP A 27 3.16 7.37 5.04
C ASP A 27 4.03 8.62 4.80
N ASN A 28 4.98 8.54 3.86
CA ASN A 28 5.80 9.68 3.45
C ASN A 28 5.05 10.64 2.50
N SER A 29 3.88 10.24 1.99
CA SER A 29 3.03 11.12 1.18
C SER A 29 2.13 11.95 2.11
N PRO A 30 1.85 13.23 1.80
CA PRO A 30 1.08 14.11 2.69
C PRO A 30 -0.32 13.57 3.04
N GLY A 31 -0.91 12.74 2.18
CA GLY A 31 -2.23 12.11 2.38
C GLY A 31 -2.25 10.91 3.33
N ARG A 32 -1.13 10.19 3.50
CA ARG A 32 -1.02 8.99 4.37
C ARG A 32 -2.20 8.02 4.23
N HIS A 33 -2.68 7.82 3.01
CA HIS A 33 -3.95 7.13 2.77
C HIS A 33 -3.91 5.65 3.13
N ALA A 34 -2.77 4.96 2.95
CA ALA A 34 -2.64 3.56 3.32
C ALA A 34 -2.83 3.33 4.84
N THR A 35 -2.25 4.20 5.67
CA THR A 35 -2.41 4.15 7.13
C THR A 35 -3.80 4.61 7.57
N GLY A 36 -4.37 5.62 6.91
CA GLY A 36 -5.76 6.02 7.13
C GLY A 36 -6.73 4.87 6.85
N HIS A 37 -6.50 4.13 5.76
CA HIS A 37 -7.27 2.95 5.39
C HIS A 37 -7.15 1.84 6.44
N PHE A 38 -5.95 1.54 6.90
CA PHE A 38 -5.76 0.59 8.00
C PHE A 38 -6.54 1.00 9.26
N ARG A 39 -6.44 2.26 9.67
CA ARG A 39 -7.11 2.76 10.89
C ARG A 39 -8.64 2.73 10.79
N SER A 40 -9.19 2.92 9.59
CA SER A 40 -10.64 2.94 9.35
C SER A 40 -11.21 1.54 9.13
N GLY A 41 -10.57 0.74 8.26
CA GLY A 41 -11.07 -0.58 7.84
C GLY A 41 -10.49 -1.76 8.61
N GLY A 42 -9.43 -1.56 9.40
CA GLY A 42 -8.78 -2.62 10.15
C GLY A 42 -8.00 -3.62 9.29
N HIS A 43 -7.62 -3.26 8.06
CA HIS A 43 -6.85 -4.12 7.15
C HIS A 43 -5.34 -3.95 7.39
N PRO A 44 -4.67 -4.90 8.07
CA PRO A 44 -3.32 -4.66 8.59
C PRO A 44 -2.22 -4.88 7.55
N ILE A 45 -2.51 -5.61 6.47
CA ILE A 45 -1.50 -6.00 5.48
C ILE A 45 -1.67 -5.20 4.20
N ILE A 46 -0.60 -4.52 3.82
CA ILE A 46 -0.43 -3.89 2.51
C ILE A 46 0.76 -4.53 1.78
N ARG A 47 0.79 -4.36 0.47
CA ARG A 47 1.93 -4.69 -0.38
C ARG A 47 2.37 -3.45 -1.13
N SER A 48 3.65 -3.39 -1.51
CA SER A 48 4.09 -2.35 -2.45
C SER A 48 3.30 -2.46 -3.76
N TYR A 49 2.98 -1.30 -4.33
CA TYR A 49 2.37 -1.17 -5.64
C TYR A 49 3.33 -0.50 -6.65
N GLU A 50 4.62 -0.49 -6.31
CA GLU A 50 5.68 0.09 -7.13
C GLU A 50 6.35 -0.98 -8.00
N PRO A 51 6.76 -0.65 -9.23
CA PRO A 51 7.49 -1.58 -10.10
C PRO A 51 8.78 -2.11 -9.45
N GLY A 52 8.90 -3.44 -9.38
CA GLY A 52 10.10 -4.12 -8.88
C GLY A 52 10.19 -4.27 -7.36
N GLU A 53 9.15 -3.86 -6.62
CA GLU A 53 9.06 -4.09 -5.17
C GLU A 53 8.06 -5.20 -4.84
N ASP A 54 8.51 -6.28 -4.20
CA ASP A 54 7.67 -7.45 -3.89
C ASP A 54 7.24 -7.59 -2.43
N TRP A 55 7.65 -6.65 -1.59
CA TRP A 55 7.49 -6.73 -0.15
C TRP A 55 6.09 -6.36 0.35
N TYR A 56 5.78 -6.86 1.54
CA TYR A 56 4.57 -6.63 2.32
C TYR A 56 4.91 -5.87 3.59
N TRP A 57 3.92 -5.15 4.13
CA TRP A 57 4.02 -4.50 5.42
C TRP A 57 2.81 -4.83 6.27
N CYS A 58 3.06 -5.22 7.52
CA CYS A 58 2.03 -5.41 8.53
C CYS A 58 2.00 -4.21 9.49
N TYR A 59 0.93 -3.42 9.44
CA TYR A 59 0.74 -2.28 10.35
C TYR A 59 0.59 -2.68 11.81
N ARG A 60 0.14 -3.90 12.10
CA ARG A 60 -0.05 -4.38 13.48
C ARG A 60 1.26 -4.71 14.17
N ASP A 61 2.18 -5.30 13.42
CA ASP A 61 3.44 -5.83 13.94
C ASP A 61 4.64 -4.93 13.57
N ASP A 62 4.39 -3.88 12.80
CA ASP A 62 5.36 -2.84 12.41
C ASP A 62 6.62 -3.40 11.74
N PHE A 63 6.44 -4.35 10.81
CA PHE A 63 7.55 -4.92 10.05
C PHE A 63 7.22 -5.16 8.57
N ALA A 64 8.29 -5.12 7.76
CA ALA A 64 8.28 -5.50 6.36
C ALA A 64 8.69 -6.97 6.20
N PHE A 65 8.07 -7.68 5.27
CA PHE A 65 8.44 -9.05 4.95
C PHE A 65 8.20 -9.38 3.49
N GLU A 66 8.85 -10.43 3.02
CA GLU A 66 8.62 -11.02 1.71
C GLU A 66 8.09 -12.44 1.89
N LEU A 67 7.14 -12.84 1.04
CA LEU A 67 6.58 -14.18 1.05
C LEU A 67 7.23 -14.99 -0.08
N ALA A 68 8.01 -16.01 0.28
CA ALA A 68 8.60 -16.91 -0.69
C ALA A 68 7.50 -17.61 -1.52
N GLY A 69 7.60 -17.49 -2.85
CA GLY A 69 6.63 -18.07 -3.78
C GLY A 69 5.34 -17.28 -3.96
N ALA A 70 5.22 -16.07 -3.38
CA ALA A 70 4.13 -15.18 -3.74
C ALA A 70 4.21 -14.76 -5.22
N PRO A 71 3.06 -14.55 -5.90
CA PRO A 71 3.06 -13.98 -7.23
C PRO A 71 3.70 -12.59 -7.22
N PRO A 72 4.25 -12.11 -8.35
CA PRO A 72 4.81 -10.75 -8.45
C PRO A 72 3.82 -9.69 -7.95
N ALA A 73 4.34 -8.62 -7.34
CA ALA A 73 3.51 -7.53 -6.86
C ALA A 73 2.75 -6.88 -8.03
N PRO A 74 1.43 -6.67 -7.90
CA PRO A 74 0.75 -5.82 -8.85
C PRO A 74 1.38 -4.43 -8.72
N SER A 75 1.72 -3.83 -9.85
CA SER A 75 2.42 -2.54 -9.91
C SER A 75 1.60 -1.56 -10.75
N HIS A 76 1.67 -0.27 -10.42
CA HIS A 76 1.16 0.74 -11.34
C HIS A 76 1.99 0.79 -12.64
N PRO A 77 1.38 1.16 -13.79
CA PRO A 77 2.11 1.38 -15.03
C PRO A 77 3.10 2.55 -14.95
#